data_AF-A0A8T6BPW1-F1
#
_entry.id   AF-A0A8T6BPW1-F1
#
_cell.length_a   1.000
_cell.length_b   1.000
_cell.length_c   1.000
_cell.angle_alpha   90.00
_cell.angle_beta   90.00
_cell.angle_gamma   90.00
#
_symmetry.space_group_name_H-M   'P 1'
#
loop_
_entity.id
_entity.type
_entity.pdbx_description
1 polymer ?
#
loop_
_entity_poly.entity_id
_entity_poly.type
_entity_poly.pdbx_seq_one_letter_code
_entity_poly.pdbx_strand_id
1 'polypeptide(L)' 'MKYIGAHVSAAGGLANAAIRAAEIDATAFALFTKNQRQWRAAPLTTQTIDEFKAACEKYHYTSAQILPHD' A
#
# COMPACT_ATOMS: atom_id res chain seq x y z
N MET A 1 8.63 1.34 18.70
CA MET A 1 8.19 0.04 18.12
C MET A 1 9.10 -0.27 16.93
N LYS A 2 9.43 -1.53 16.66
CA LYS A 2 10.09 -1.90 15.40
C LYS A 2 9.02 -2.27 14.38
N TYR A 3 9.17 -1.78 13.15
CA TYR A 3 8.30 -2.10 12.03
C TYR A 3 8.99 -3.09 11.11
N ILE A 4 8.30 -4.17 10.78
CA ILE A 4 8.81 -5.29 9.97
C ILE A 4 7.76 -5.62 8.92
N GLY A 5 8.19 -5.75 7.68
CA GLY A 5 7.32 -6.09 6.58
C GLY A 5 8.06 -6.26 5.26
N ALA A 6 7.29 -6.58 4.22
CA ALA A 6 7.79 -6.81 2.88
C ALA A 6 7.46 -5.64 1.95
N HIS A 7 8.13 -5.65 0.79
CA HIS A 7 7.63 -4.93 -0.37
C HIS A 7 6.50 -5.77 -0.99
N VAL A 8 5.29 -5.20 -1.01
CA VAL A 8 4.07 -5.90 -1.43
C VAL A 8 3.51 -5.28 -2.70
N SER A 9 3.04 -6.14 -3.59
CA SER A 9 2.46 -5.72 -4.85
C SER A 9 1.12 -5.00 -4.62
N ALA A 10 0.89 -3.91 -5.35
CA ALA A 10 -0.39 -3.21 -5.47
C ALA A 10 -1.18 -3.64 -6.73
N ALA A 11 -0.75 -4.71 -7.42
CA ALA A 11 -1.42 -5.18 -8.63
C ALA A 11 -2.89 -5.55 -8.35
N GLY A 12 -3.78 -5.07 -9.21
CA GLY A 12 -5.23 -5.22 -9.07
C GLY A 12 -5.91 -4.17 -8.18
N GLY A 13 -5.16 -3.20 -7.63
CA GLY A 13 -5.70 -2.12 -6.81
C GLY A 13 -4.78 -1.76 -5.65
N LEU A 14 -4.68 -0.46 -5.33
CA LEU A 14 -3.76 0.04 -4.31
C LEU A 14 -4.03 -0.56 -2.92
N ALA A 15 -5.30 -0.76 -2.57
CA ALA A 15 -5.75 -1.39 -1.33
C ALA A 15 -5.19 -2.82 -1.12
N ASN A 16 -4.86 -3.53 -2.20
CA ASN A 16 -4.31 -4.88 -2.11
C ASN A 16 -2.94 -4.91 -1.41
N ALA A 17 -2.20 -3.81 -1.42
CA ALA A 17 -0.93 -3.73 -0.69
C ALA A 17 -1.16 -3.90 0.82
N ALA A 18 -2.12 -3.18 1.40
CA ALA A 18 -2.46 -3.30 2.82
C ALA A 18 -3.03 -4.69 3.16
N ILE A 19 -3.88 -5.25 2.29
CA ILE A 19 -4.43 -6.60 2.46
C ILE A 19 -3.31 -7.65 2.48
N ARG A 20 -2.41 -7.62 1.50
CA ARG A 20 -1.30 -8.58 1.40
C ARG A 20 -0.29 -8.44 2.53
N ALA A 21 -0.06 -7.21 3.01
CA ALA A 21 0.78 -6.99 4.19
C ALA A 21 0.15 -7.64 5.44
N ALA A 22 -1.17 -7.54 5.60
CA ALA A 22 -1.88 -8.17 6.70
C ALA A 22 -1.90 -9.71 6.58
N GLU A 23 -2.03 -10.26 5.38
CA GLU A 23 -1.98 -11.71 5.13
C GLU A 23 -0.66 -12.37 5.55
N ILE A 24 0.44 -11.60 5.62
CA ILE A 24 1.76 -12.07 6.05
C ILE A 24 2.12 -11.61 7.49
N ASP A 25 1.15 -11.12 8.25
CA ASP A 25 1.32 -10.59 9.61
C ASP A 25 2.37 -9.46 9.70
N ALA A 26 2.52 -8.66 8.64
CA ALA A 26 3.46 -7.55 8.63
C ALA A 26 2.96 -6.39 9.51
N THR A 27 3.90 -5.69 10.16
CA THR A 27 3.62 -4.49 10.96
C THR A 27 3.89 -3.19 10.20
N ALA A 28 4.43 -3.30 8.98
CA ALA A 28 4.64 -2.24 8.00
C ALA A 28 4.72 -2.82 6.59
N PHE A 29 4.72 -2.00 5.55
CA PHE A 29 4.98 -2.47 4.18
C PHE A 29 5.46 -1.35 3.27
N ALA A 30 6.10 -1.74 2.17
CA ALA A 30 6.44 -0.84 1.08
C ALA A 30 5.62 -1.21 -0.17
N LEU A 31 5.30 -0.24 -1.02
CA LEU A 31 4.52 -0.45 -2.23
C LEU A 31 4.92 0.54 -3.33
N PHE A 32 4.66 0.16 -4.58
CA PHE A 32 4.64 1.11 -5.68
C PHE A 32 3.26 1.79 -5.79
N THR A 33 3.24 3.12 -5.99
CA THR A 33 1.99 3.87 -6.24
C THR A 33 1.57 3.86 -7.71
N LYS A 34 2.48 3.41 -8.59
CA LYS A 34 2.27 3.24 -10.03
C LYS A 34 2.97 2.01 -10.59
N ASN A 35 2.83 1.78 -11.90
CA ASN A 35 3.62 0.78 -12.60
C ASN A 35 5.10 1.19 -12.64
N GLN A 36 5.96 0.41 -11.98
CA GLN A 36 7.40 0.68 -11.84
C GLN A 36 8.18 0.62 -13.16
N ARG A 37 7.58 0.05 -14.21
CA ARG A 37 8.18 -0.02 -15.56
C ARG A 37 7.86 1.20 -16.42
N GLN A 38 7.04 2.12 -15.93
CA GLN A 38 6.59 3.30 -16.68
C GLN A 38 6.98 4.59 -15.96
N TRP A 39 7.38 5.59 -16.76
CA TRP A 39 7.76 6.92 -16.27
C TRP A 39 6.55 7.80 -15.92
N ARG A 40 5.41 7.60 -16.60
CA ARG A 40 4.18 8.38 -16.40
C ARG A 40 3.05 7.46 -15.95
N ALA A 41 2.24 7.93 -15.01
CA ALA A 41 1.02 7.29 -14.58
C ALA A 41 -0.10 8.34 -14.48
N ALA A 42 -1.34 7.90 -14.61
CA ALA A 42 -2.49 8.75 -14.33
C ALA A 42 -2.51 9.11 -12.82
N PRO A 43 -3.03 10.29 -12.45
CA PRO A 43 -3.27 10.62 -11.05
C PRO A 43 -4.17 9.58 -10.38
N LEU A 44 -3.94 9.33 -9.08
CA LEU A 44 -4.82 8.49 -8.28
C LEU A 44 -6.21 9.14 -8.19
N THR A 45 -7.26 8.33 -8.35
CA THR A 45 -8.64 8.79 -8.18
C THR A 45 -8.99 8.86 -6.70
N THR A 46 -9.97 9.70 -6.35
CA THR A 46 -10.49 9.77 -4.98
C THR A 46 -10.96 8.39 -4.48
N GLN A 47 -11.63 7.62 -5.34
CA GLN A 47 -12.06 6.26 -5.03
C GLN A 47 -10.89 5.36 -4.63
N THR A 48 -9.80 5.32 -5.41
CA THR A 48 -8.63 4.50 -5.10
C THR A 48 -7.96 4.93 -3.79
N ILE A 49 -7.94 6.23 -3.50
CA ILE A 49 -7.40 6.77 -2.25
C ILE A 49 -8.26 6.33 -1.06
N ASP A 50 -9.58 6.42 -1.18
CA ASP A 50 -10.51 6.06 -0.11
C ASP A 50 -10.49 4.55 0.17
N GLU A 51 -10.46 3.72 -0.87
CA GLU A 51 -10.29 2.26 -0.74
C GLU A 51 -8.98 1.89 -0.03
N PHE A 52 -7.88 2.56 -0.37
CA PHE A 52 -6.60 2.33 0.29
C PHE A 52 -6.61 2.74 1.77
N LYS A 53 -7.21 3.90 2.09
CA LYS A 53 -7.36 4.35 3.48
C LYS A 53 -8.22 3.40 4.29
N ALA A 54 -9.37 2.97 3.77
CA ALA A 54 -10.25 2.02 4.42
C ALA A 54 -9.55 0.68 4.69
N ALA A 55 -8.74 0.20 3.75
CA ALA A 55 -7.91 -0.99 3.98
C ALA A 55 -6.85 -0.77 5.07
N CYS A 56 -6.15 0.36 5.06
CA CYS A 56 -5.17 0.70 6.10
C CYS A 56 -5.82 0.77 7.49
N GLU A 57 -6.99 1.39 7.62
CA GLU A 57 -7.75 1.46 8.87
C GLU A 57 -8.17 0.07 9.36
N LYS A 58 -8.70 -0.77 8.45
CA LYS A 58 -9.11 -2.15 8.75
C LYS A 58 -7.97 -3.01 9.27
N TYR A 59 -6.75 -2.83 8.75
CA TYR A 59 -5.57 -3.62 9.14
C TYR A 59 -4.60 -2.85 10.06
N HIS A 60 -5.04 -1.73 10.63
CA HIS A 60 -4.29 -0.95 11.62
C HIS A 60 -2.92 -0.44 11.15
N TYR A 61 -2.82 -0.07 9.87
CA TYR A 61 -1.65 0.63 9.33
C TYR A 61 -1.85 2.14 9.35
N THR A 62 -0.87 2.84 9.91
CA THR A 62 -0.73 4.30 9.88
C THR A 62 0.32 4.70 8.86
N SER A 63 0.39 5.98 8.51
CA SER A 63 1.41 6.51 7.59
C SER A 63 2.85 6.25 8.05
N ALA A 64 3.09 6.08 9.35
CA ALA A 64 4.41 5.75 9.90
C ALA A 64 4.89 4.32 9.56
N GLN A 65 3.99 3.45 9.07
CA GLN A 65 4.23 2.04 8.76
C GLN A 65 4.26 1.77 7.25
N ILE A 66 4.09 2.80 6.41
CA ILE A 66 3.91 2.63 4.97
C ILE A 66 5.00 3.40 4.24
N LEU A 67 5.73 2.72 3.34
CA LEU A 67 6.77 3.30 2.52
C LEU A 67 6.34 3.30 1.03
N PRO A 68 5.62 4.35 0.58
CA PRO A 68 5.23 4.51 -0.83
C PRO A 68 6.42 4.95 -1.68
N HIS A 69 6.48 4.46 -2.91
CA HIS A 69 7.45 4.89 -3.93
C HIS A 69 6.95 4.55 -5.34
N ASP A 70 7.74 4.85 -6.37
CA ASP A 70 7.32 4.92 -7.78
C ASP A 70 8.14 4.05 -8.74
#